data_AF-A0A535IQM8-F1
#
_entry.id   AF-A0A535IQM8-F1
#
_cell.length_a   1.000
_cell.length_b   1.000
_cell.length_c   1.000
_cell.angle_alpha   90.00
_cell.angle_beta   90.00
_cell.angle_gamma   90.00
#
_symmetry.space_group_name_H-M   'P 1'
#
loop_
_entity.id
_entity.type
_entity.pdbx_description
1 polymer ?
#
loop_
_entity_poly.entity_id
_entity_poly.type
_entity_poly.pdbx_seq_one_letter_code
_entity_poly.pdbx_strand_id
1 'polypeptide(L)'
;MPGRTDSRLRLLVLLGCFVIASSALVARLAWWQVIRRDDLAQQARLQTSLRSEIPSARGSIYDRSGVVVLATTVERDRLVAATDKLTADQRRAMADELAPLLGLDDAGTTALVARLADPRPYVILARGLEPEVSNKVRDAVAAGRIP
;
A
#
# COMPACT_ATOMS: atom_id res chain seq x y z
N MET A 1 -48.65 -54.35 10.21
CA MET A 1 -47.52 -54.83 11.04
C MET A 1 -46.90 -53.63 11.73
N PRO A 2 -46.71 -53.63 13.06
CA PRO A 2 -46.34 -52.42 13.79
C PRO A 2 -44.89 -52.05 13.48
N GLY A 3 -44.67 -50.85 12.92
CA GLY A 3 -43.34 -50.27 12.72
C GLY A 3 -42.75 -49.91 14.07
N ARG A 4 -41.97 -50.81 14.66
CA ARG A 4 -41.22 -50.56 15.89
C ARG A 4 -40.23 -49.42 15.63
N THR A 5 -40.37 -48.35 16.40
CA THR A 5 -39.57 -47.12 16.33
C THR A 5 -38.14 -47.34 16.82
N ASP A 6 -37.29 -47.99 16.01
CA ASP A 6 -35.82 -47.94 16.17
C ASP A 6 -35.22 -46.59 15.72
N SER A 7 -36.08 -45.64 15.32
CA SER A 7 -35.69 -44.30 14.89
C SER A 7 -35.04 -43.48 16.01
N ARG A 8 -35.43 -43.68 17.27
CA ARG A 8 -34.89 -42.94 18.42
C ARG A 8 -33.45 -43.32 18.73
N LEU A 9 -33.13 -44.61 18.76
CA LEU A 9 -31.76 -45.09 19.00
C LEU A 9 -30.83 -44.67 17.84
N ARG A 10 -31.29 -44.83 16.59
CA ARG A 10 -30.54 -44.39 15.41
C ARG A 10 -30.29 -42.87 15.40
N LEU A 11 -31.29 -42.08 15.78
CA LEU A 11 -31.15 -40.63 15.90
C LEU A 11 -30.17 -40.24 17.00
N LEU A 12 -30.21 -40.89 18.17
CA LEU A 12 -29.27 -40.63 19.26
C LEU A 12 -27.83 -41.02 18.90
N VAL A 13 -27.63 -42.13 18.19
CA VAL A 13 -26.32 -42.52 17.68
C VAL A 13 -25.80 -41.49 16.68
N LEU A 14 -26.63 -41.06 15.72
CA LEU A 14 -26.25 -40.02 14.76
C LEU A 14 -25.92 -38.68 15.44
N LEU A 15 -26.73 -38.29 16.42
CA LEU A 15 -26.47 -37.08 17.22
C LEU A 15 -25.15 -37.21 17.99
N GLY A 16 -24.88 -38.36 18.61
CA GLY A 16 -23.62 -38.63 19.29
C GLY A 16 -22.42 -38.54 18.35
N CYS A 17 -22.50 -39.14 17.16
CA CYS A 17 -21.47 -39.01 16.13
C CYS A 17 -21.26 -37.54 15.73
N PHE A 18 -22.33 -36.78 15.56
CA PHE A 18 -22.25 -35.37 15.20
C PHE A 18 -21.59 -34.54 16.31
N VAL A 19 -21.99 -34.73 17.56
CA VAL A 19 -21.41 -34.05 18.73
C VAL A 19 -19.91 -34.36 18.85
N ILE A 20 -19.50 -35.60 18.66
CA ILE A 20 -18.08 -35.99 18.70
C ILE A 20 -17.31 -35.32 17.57
N ALA A 21 -17.85 -35.35 16.34
CA ALA A 21 -17.22 -34.71 15.18
C ALA A 21 -17.10 -33.19 15.37
N SER A 22 -18.17 -32.52 15.82
CA SER A 22 -18.17 -31.09 16.11
C SER A 22 -17.17 -30.75 17.22
N SER A 23 -17.12 -31.55 18.28
CA SER A 23 -16.17 -31.34 19.39
C SER A 23 -14.72 -31.48 18.94
N ALA A 24 -14.42 -32.45 18.06
CA ALA A 24 -13.09 -32.60 17.48
C ALA A 24 -12.68 -31.37 16.64
N LEU A 25 -13.62 -30.81 15.86
CA LEU A 25 -13.38 -29.58 15.10
C LEU A 25 -13.16 -28.37 16.01
N VAL A 26 -13.96 -28.22 17.08
CA VAL A 26 -13.79 -27.15 18.07
C VAL A 26 -12.44 -27.26 18.78
N ALA A 27 -12.04 -28.46 19.19
CA ALA A 27 -10.73 -28.69 19.80
C ALA A 27 -9.59 -28.33 18.82
N ARG A 28 -9.73 -28.72 17.55
CA ARG A 28 -8.77 -28.36 16.50
C ARG A 28 -8.70 -26.85 16.26
N LEU A 29 -9.84 -26.15 16.34
CA LEU A 29 -9.89 -24.70 16.23
C LEU A 29 -9.23 -24.03 17.45
N ALA A 30 -9.50 -24.52 18.66
CA ALA A 30 -8.90 -24.02 19.89
C ALA A 30 -7.37 -24.16 19.88
N TRP A 31 -6.82 -25.23 19.29
CA TRP A 31 -5.39 -25.35 19.06
C TRP A 31 -4.81 -24.16 18.28
N TRP A 32 -5.47 -23.74 17.21
CA TRP A 32 -5.03 -22.60 16.41
C TRP A 32 -5.29 -21.25 17.09
N GLN A 33 -6.47 -21.09 17.69
CA GLN A 33 -6.90 -19.81 18.25
C GLN A 33 -6.31 -19.50 19.64
N VAL A 34 -5.99 -20.52 20.43
CA VAL A 34 -5.51 -20.34 21.82
C VAL A 34 -4.04 -20.67 21.94
N ILE A 35 -3.62 -21.86 21.48
CA ILE A 35 -2.23 -22.34 21.69
C ILE A 35 -1.27 -21.67 20.71
N ARG A 36 -1.64 -21.60 19.41
CA ARG A 36 -0.81 -20.99 18.35
C ARG A 36 -1.05 -19.49 18.14
N ARG A 37 -1.83 -18.85 19.02
CA ARG A 37 -2.30 -17.46 18.82
C ARG A 37 -1.15 -16.46 18.71
N ASP A 38 -0.11 -16.62 19.54
CA ASP A 38 0.95 -15.64 19.67
C ASP A 38 1.90 -15.73 18.46
N ASP A 39 2.20 -16.95 17.99
CA ASP A 39 2.94 -17.19 16.74
C ASP A 39 2.24 -16.54 15.54
N LEU A 40 0.92 -16.76 15.40
CA LEU A 40 0.12 -16.19 14.32
C LEU A 40 0.07 -14.65 14.41
N ALA A 41 -0.11 -14.12 15.63
CA ALA A 41 -0.11 -12.68 15.86
C ALA A 41 1.25 -12.05 15.56
N GLN A 42 2.36 -12.72 15.90
CA GLN A 42 3.70 -12.25 15.58
C GLN A 42 3.94 -12.24 14.07
N GLN A 43 3.56 -13.30 13.36
CA GLN A 43 3.68 -13.35 11.90
C GLN A 43 2.87 -12.24 11.22
N ALA A 44 1.63 -12.00 11.67
CA ALA A 44 0.82 -10.89 11.19
C ALA A 44 1.49 -9.54 11.48
N ARG A 45 2.03 -9.34 12.68
CA ARG A 45 2.78 -8.12 13.01
C ARG A 45 3.98 -7.95 12.10
N LEU A 46 4.75 -8.99 11.80
CA LEU A 46 5.91 -8.88 10.90
C LEU A 46 5.51 -8.52 9.45
N GLN A 47 4.35 -8.97 8.99
CA GLN A 47 3.83 -8.63 7.67
C GLN A 47 3.29 -7.19 7.59
N THR A 48 2.69 -6.68 8.68
CA THR A 48 2.05 -5.35 8.69
C THR A 48 2.94 -4.25 9.26
N SER A 49 3.92 -4.58 10.10
CA SER A 49 4.79 -3.58 10.76
C SER A 49 5.87 -3.11 9.80
N LEU A 50 5.53 -2.15 8.95
CA LEU A 50 6.51 -1.36 8.23
C LEU A 50 7.07 -0.33 9.19
N ARG A 51 8.33 -0.51 9.61
CA ARG A 51 9.06 0.52 10.36
C ARG A 51 9.37 1.67 9.41
N SER A 52 8.56 2.72 9.48
CA SER A 52 8.88 4.01 8.87
C SER A 52 9.60 4.84 9.91
N GLU A 53 10.91 5.05 9.73
CA GLU A 53 11.65 6.00 10.54
C GLU A 53 11.28 7.40 10.08
N ILE A 54 10.70 8.20 10.97
CA ILE A 54 10.46 9.63 10.71
C ILE A 54 11.79 10.33 10.96
N PRO A 55 12.48 10.84 9.91
CA PRO A 55 13.72 11.56 10.12
C PRO A 55 13.46 12.81 10.95
N SER A 56 14.37 13.12 11.88
CA SER A 56 14.31 14.36 12.63
C SER A 56 14.54 15.56 11.71
N ALA A 57 13.72 16.59 11.81
CA ALA A 57 13.95 17.84 11.12
C ALA A 57 15.28 18.49 11.55
N ARG A 58 16.07 18.96 10.58
CA ARG A 58 17.30 19.72 10.84
C ARG A 58 16.94 21.11 11.36
N GLY A 59 17.62 21.56 12.41
CA GLY A 59 17.47 22.93 12.89
C GLY A 59 17.92 23.96 11.87
N SER A 60 17.25 25.12 11.84
CA SER A 60 17.64 26.25 11.00
C SER A 60 18.93 26.88 11.51
N ILE A 61 19.83 27.24 10.59
CA ILE A 61 21.09 27.94 10.89
C ILE A 61 20.85 29.43 10.68
N TYR A 62 21.19 30.23 11.70
CA TYR A 62 21.06 31.68 11.68
C TYR A 62 22.45 32.34 11.68
N ASP A 63 22.50 33.61 11.28
CA ASP A 63 23.69 34.45 11.51
C ASP A 63 23.88 34.77 13.02
N ARG A 64 24.94 35.50 13.37
CA ARG A 64 25.25 35.86 14.77
C ARG A 64 24.17 36.65 15.50
N SER A 65 23.34 37.40 14.77
CA SER A 65 22.25 38.20 15.32
C SER A 65 20.99 37.38 15.59
N GLY A 66 20.90 36.18 14.99
CA GLY A 66 19.72 35.32 15.08
C GLY A 66 18.56 35.75 14.16
N VAL A 67 18.72 36.79 13.34
CA VAL A 67 17.62 37.36 12.53
C VAL A 67 17.53 36.73 11.13
N VAL A 68 18.68 36.52 10.48
CA VAL A 68 18.71 36.01 9.10
C VAL A 68 18.94 34.50 9.10
N VAL A 69 18.06 33.76 8.43
CA VAL A 69 18.21 32.32 8.20
C VAL A 69 19.17 32.09 7.03
N LEU A 70 20.28 31.39 7.31
CA LEU A 70 21.29 31.04 6.31
C LEU A 70 21.05 29.67 5.68
N ALA A 71 20.49 28.73 6.45
CA ALA A 71 20.11 27.42 5.94
C ALA A 71 18.91 26.88 6.71
N THR A 72 17.94 26.34 5.98
CA THR A 72 16.78 25.65 6.55
C THR A 72 16.43 24.44 5.71
N THR A 73 15.73 23.48 6.32
CA THR A 73 15.13 22.36 5.57
C THR A 73 13.80 22.82 4.99
N VAL A 74 13.55 22.44 3.74
CA VAL A 74 12.28 22.67 3.04
C VAL A 74 11.77 21.32 2.59
N GLU A 75 10.54 21.00 2.95
CA GLU A 75 9.86 19.80 2.48
C GLU A 75 9.55 19.93 0.99
N ARG A 76 9.94 18.92 0.23
CA ARG A 76 9.73 18.86 -1.22
C ARG A 76 9.33 17.46 -1.62
N ASP A 77 8.35 17.40 -2.52
CA ASP A 77 7.86 16.14 -3.00
C ASP A 77 8.71 15.61 -4.16
N ARG A 78 8.62 14.29 -4.36
CA ARG A 78 9.20 13.59 -5.50
C ARG A 78 8.09 12.82 -6.20
N LEU A 79 7.99 12.99 -7.51
CA LEU A 79 7.08 12.22 -8.34
C LEU A 79 7.76 10.92 -8.78
N VAL A 80 7.11 9.81 -8.49
CA VAL A 80 7.59 8.46 -8.80
C VAL A 80 6.46 7.71 -9.51
N ALA A 81 6.81 6.96 -10.55
CA ALA A 81 5.89 6.06 -11.23
C ALA A 81 6.39 4.60 -11.16
N ALA A 82 5.44 3.68 -11.03
CA ALA A 82 5.66 2.24 -11.19
C ALA A 82 5.41 1.87 -12.65
N THR A 83 6.43 2.06 -13.48
CA THR A 83 6.31 1.96 -14.94
C THR A 83 6.13 0.51 -15.42
N ASP A 84 6.53 -0.47 -14.62
CA ASP A 84 6.28 -1.90 -14.82
C ASP A 84 4.78 -2.25 -14.91
N LYS A 85 3.93 -1.46 -14.25
CA LYS A 85 2.47 -1.65 -14.25
C LYS A 85 1.73 -0.89 -15.35
N LEU A 86 2.43 -0.09 -16.14
CA LEU A 86 1.83 0.79 -17.14
C LEU A 86 1.99 0.23 -18.56
N THR A 87 0.90 0.23 -19.32
CA THR A 87 0.93 -0.06 -20.76
C THR A 87 1.62 1.06 -21.54
N ALA A 88 2.04 0.79 -22.78
CA ALA A 88 2.65 1.80 -23.64
C ALA A 88 1.74 3.04 -23.85
N ASP A 89 0.44 2.83 -23.98
CA ASP A 89 -0.52 3.93 -24.17
C ASP A 89 -0.75 4.73 -22.90
N GLN A 90 -0.81 4.06 -21.74
CA GLN A 90 -0.86 4.73 -20.44
C GLN A 90 0.38 5.58 -20.17
N ARG A 91 1.57 5.11 -20.57
CA ARG A 91 2.82 5.87 -20.45
C ARG A 91 2.78 7.14 -21.29
N ARG A 92 2.24 7.08 -22.51
CA ARG A 92 2.09 8.26 -23.38
C ARG A 92 1.08 9.25 -22.81
N ALA A 93 -0.13 8.79 -22.48
CA ALA A 93 -1.16 9.65 -21.91
C ALA A 93 -0.71 10.34 -20.62
N MET A 94 0.02 9.61 -19.76
CA MET A 94 0.59 10.19 -18.55
C MET A 94 1.69 11.22 -18.85
N ALA A 95 2.53 11.00 -19.87
CA ALA A 95 3.54 11.99 -20.27
C ALA A 95 2.89 13.28 -20.78
N ASP A 96 1.84 13.16 -21.60
CA ASP A 96 1.10 14.28 -22.19
C ASP A 96 0.39 15.12 -21.10
N GLU A 97 -0.15 14.47 -20.06
CA GLU A 97 -0.80 15.16 -18.95
C GLU A 97 0.22 15.76 -17.95
N LEU A 98 1.34 15.07 -17.70
CA LEU A 98 2.36 15.54 -16.75
C LEU A 98 3.24 16.67 -17.30
N ALA A 99 3.55 16.68 -18.59
CA ALA A 99 4.39 17.71 -19.20
C ALA A 99 3.92 19.16 -18.92
N PRO A 100 2.64 19.52 -19.14
CA PRO A 100 2.15 20.87 -18.85
C PRO A 100 2.04 21.14 -17.34
N LEU A 101 1.70 20.13 -16.53
CA LEU A 101 1.61 20.29 -15.07
C LEU A 101 2.97 20.58 -14.43
N LEU A 102 4.02 19.98 -14.98
CA LEU A 102 5.40 20.17 -14.55
C LEU A 102 6.08 21.38 -15.22
N GLY A 103 5.41 22.03 -16.18
CA GLY A 103 5.97 23.16 -16.94
C GLY A 103 7.24 22.78 -17.71
N LEU A 104 7.32 21.55 -18.22
CA LEU A 104 8.49 21.06 -18.96
C LEU A 104 8.51 21.65 -20.37
N ASP A 105 9.71 21.96 -20.86
CA ASP A 105 9.97 22.25 -22.26
C ASP A 105 10.01 20.96 -23.10
N ASP A 106 10.21 21.08 -24.42
CA ASP A 106 10.27 19.93 -25.33
C ASP A 106 11.38 18.93 -24.95
N ALA A 107 12.51 19.45 -24.47
CA ALA A 107 13.64 18.65 -24.00
C ALA A 107 13.28 17.87 -22.71
N GLY A 108 12.65 18.54 -21.75
CA GLY A 108 12.19 17.95 -20.50
C GLY A 108 11.09 16.91 -20.72
N THR A 109 10.18 17.17 -21.65
CA THR A 109 9.12 16.24 -22.05
C THR A 109 9.70 14.97 -22.68
N THR A 110 10.68 15.13 -23.58
CA THR A 110 11.40 13.99 -24.17
C THR A 110 12.10 13.15 -23.10
N ALA A 111 12.74 13.80 -22.12
CA ALA A 111 13.37 13.09 -21.01
C ALA A 111 12.36 12.37 -20.10
N LEU A 112 11.17 12.94 -19.89
CA LEU A 112 10.08 12.32 -19.14
C LEU A 112 9.58 11.06 -19.83
N VAL A 113 9.32 11.12 -21.14
CA VAL A 113 8.91 9.95 -21.94
C VAL A 113 9.97 8.85 -21.89
N ALA A 114 11.25 9.20 -22.01
CA ALA A 114 12.35 8.25 -21.92
C ALA A 114 12.41 7.57 -20.53
N ARG A 115 12.16 8.31 -19.45
CA ARG A 115 12.07 7.75 -18.09
C ARG A 115 10.88 6.81 -17.95
N LEU A 116 9.73 7.16 -18.53
CA LEU A 116 8.54 6.31 -18.51
C LEU A 116 8.68 5.03 -19.33
N ALA A 117 9.60 5.01 -20.30
CA ALA A 117 9.93 3.80 -21.06
C ALA A 117 10.69 2.76 -20.23
N ASP A 118 11.37 3.17 -19.16
CA ASP A 118 12.12 2.27 -18.27
C ASP A 118 11.19 1.24 -17.62
N PRO A 119 11.49 -0.07 -17.65
CA PRO A 119 10.61 -1.11 -17.11
C PRO A 119 10.70 -1.31 -15.58
N ARG A 120 11.39 -0.43 -14.84
CA ARG A 120 11.57 -0.58 -13.39
C ARG A 120 10.30 -0.25 -12.57
N PRO A 121 10.04 -0.95 -11.46
CA PRO A 121 8.89 -0.67 -10.59
C PRO A 121 8.97 0.65 -9.81
N TYR A 122 10.11 1.32 -9.84
CA TYR A 122 10.34 2.59 -9.15
C TYR A 122 11.18 3.49 -10.04
N VAL A 123 10.53 4.43 -10.73
CA VAL A 123 11.20 5.42 -11.58
C VAL A 123 10.87 6.82 -11.09
N ILE A 124 11.91 7.61 -10.83
CA ILE A 124 11.78 9.00 -10.39
C ILE A 124 11.56 9.88 -11.63
N LEU A 125 10.39 10.49 -11.74
CA LEU A 125 10.04 11.37 -12.85
C LEU A 125 10.52 12.79 -12.60
N ALA A 126 10.23 13.34 -11.42
CA ALA A 126 10.62 14.69 -11.01
C ALA A 126 11.01 14.71 -9.53
N ARG A 127 11.93 15.60 -9.15
CA ARG A 127 12.41 15.82 -7.79
C ARG A 127 12.18 17.27 -7.40
N GLY A 128 11.94 17.55 -6.12
CA GLY A 128 11.93 18.92 -5.62
C GLY A 128 10.62 19.67 -5.90
N LEU A 129 9.52 18.95 -6.11
CA LEU A 129 8.24 19.54 -6.48
C LEU A 129 7.75 20.48 -5.38
N GLU A 130 7.31 21.65 -5.80
CA GLU A 130 6.59 22.60 -4.95
C GLU A 130 5.23 21.99 -4.56
N PRO A 131 4.75 22.18 -3.32
CA PRO A 131 3.48 21.62 -2.87
C PRO A 131 2.30 21.91 -3.81
N GLU A 132 2.26 23.08 -4.44
CA GLU A 132 1.22 23.45 -5.40
C GLU A 132 1.21 22.56 -6.65
N VAL A 133 2.37 22.23 -7.19
CA VAL A 133 2.49 21.34 -8.37
C VAL A 133 2.13 19.91 -7.97
N SER A 134 2.58 19.46 -6.81
CA SER A 134 2.21 18.15 -6.27
C SER A 134 0.71 17.99 -6.10
N ASN A 135 0.01 19.02 -5.59
CA ASN A 135 -1.43 18.99 -5.42
C ASN A 135 -2.16 18.87 -6.75
N LYS A 136 -1.74 19.62 -7.78
CA LYS A 136 -2.30 19.50 -9.14
C LYS A 136 -2.14 18.08 -9.71
N VAL A 137 -0.99 17.44 -9.48
CA VAL A 137 -0.76 16.05 -9.90
C VAL A 137 -1.66 15.08 -9.11
N ARG A 138 -1.81 15.27 -7.79
CA ARG A 138 -2.74 14.45 -6.98
C ARG A 138 -4.19 14.60 -7.46
N ASP A 139 -4.61 15.80 -7.82
CA ASP A 139 -5.95 16.07 -8.34
C ASP A 139 -6.16 15.41 -9.72
N ALA A 140 -5.13 15.41 -10.58
CA ALA A 140 -5.17 14.71 -11.86
C ALA A 140 -5.29 13.18 -11.71
N VAL A 141 -4.59 12.59 -10.73
CA VAL A 141 -4.71 11.17 -10.36
C VAL A 141 -6.11 10.88 -9.78
N ALA A 142 -6.61 11.72 -8.87
CA ALA A 142 -7.93 11.55 -8.27
C ALA A 142 -9.07 11.65 -9.31
N ALA A 143 -8.89 12.47 -10.34
CA ALA A 143 -9.80 12.59 -11.47
C ALA A 143 -9.68 11.44 -12.50
N GLY A 144 -8.73 10.51 -12.34
CA GLY A 144 -8.48 9.41 -13.27
C GLY A 144 -7.84 9.81 -14.60
N ARG A 145 -7.27 11.02 -14.69
CA ARG A 145 -6.54 11.50 -15.88
C ARG A 145 -5.12 10.92 -15.95
N ILE A 146 -4.56 10.58 -14.79
CA ILE A 146 -3.28 9.88 -14.65
C ILE A 146 -3.56 8.51 -14.03
N PRO A 147 -3.11 7.41 -14.66
CA PRO A 147 -3.34 6.04 -14.18
C PRO A 147 -2.52 5.67 -12.93
#